data_AF-A0A9E2R2P3-F1
#
_entry.id   AF-A0A9E2R2P3-F1
#
_cell.length_a   1.000
_cell.length_b   1.000
_cell.length_c   1.000
_cell.angle_alpha   90.00
_cell.angle_beta   90.00
_cell.angle_gamma   90.00
#
_symmetry.space_group_name_H-M   'P 1'
#
loop_
_entity.id
_entity.type
_entity.pdbx_description
1 polymer ?
#
loop_
_entity_poly.entity_id
_entity_poly.type
_entity_poly.pdbx_seq_one_letter_code
_entity_poly.pdbx_strand_id
1 'polypeptide(L)'
;MNVLDENILESQRQLLRSWDISIRQIGLELGRKGMADEEILPFLLTLSRPTFFTRDLRFAGSQICHARYCLIILAVGQYEVAHFVRRLLRHAAFNSQAKRMGAVIRVMPTRLAVWRLHTDQEIRVSWPD
;
A
#
# COMPACT_ATOMS: atom_id res chain seq x y z
N MET A 1 2.55 10.79 0.78
CA MET A 1 3.84 10.06 0.70
C MET A 1 3.57 8.59 0.46
N ASN A 2 4.35 7.92 -0.41
CA ASN A 2 4.29 6.47 -0.62
C ASN A 2 5.42 5.79 0.16
N VAL A 3 5.10 4.73 0.89
CA VAL A 3 6.02 4.01 1.77
C VAL A 3 6.01 2.53 1.44
N LEU A 4 7.17 1.93 1.15
CA LEU A 4 7.31 0.48 0.99
C LEU A 4 7.67 -0.17 2.32
N ASP A 5 7.14 -1.36 2.52
CA ASP A 5 7.59 -2.34 3.49
C ASP A 5 9.07 -2.71 3.28
N GLU A 6 9.76 -3.10 4.35
CA GLU A 6 11.15 -3.54 4.29
C GLU A 6 11.34 -4.76 3.38
N ASN A 7 10.32 -5.61 3.24
CA ASN A 7 10.38 -6.86 2.48
C ASN A 7 10.15 -6.67 0.96
N ILE A 8 9.98 -5.44 0.48
CA ILE A 8 9.93 -5.16 -0.96
C ILE A 8 11.34 -5.13 -1.54
N LEU A 9 11.57 -5.93 -2.59
CA LEU A 9 12.87 -6.04 -3.24
C LEU A 9 13.40 -4.69 -3.72
N GLU A 10 14.71 -4.49 -3.56
CA GLU A 10 15.39 -3.28 -4.02
C GLU A 10 15.17 -3.03 -5.53
N SER A 11 15.23 -4.08 -6.36
CA SER A 11 14.99 -3.95 -7.81
C SER A 11 13.62 -3.37 -8.14
N GLN A 12 12.60 -3.67 -7.33
CA GLN A 12 11.25 -3.12 -7.49
C GLN A 12 11.19 -1.66 -7.05
N ARG A 13 11.86 -1.31 -5.94
CA ARG A 13 11.99 0.09 -5.50
C ARG A 13 12.73 0.93 -6.55
N GLN A 14 13.82 0.42 -7.11
CA GLN A 14 14.60 1.10 -8.16
C GLN A 14 13.77 1.29 -9.43
N LEU A 15 13.01 0.27 -9.85
CA LEU A 15 12.10 0.37 -11.00
C LEU A 15 10.98 1.40 -10.80
N LEU A 16 10.46 1.53 -9.58
CA LEU A 16 9.49 2.58 -9.26
C LEU A 16 10.10 3.98 -9.36
N ARG A 17 11.35 4.14 -8.90
CA ARG A 17 12.09 5.41 -9.00
C ARG A 17 12.40 5.78 -10.44
N SER A 18 12.73 4.83 -11.31
CA SER A 18 12.96 5.10 -12.73
C SER A 18 11.70 5.52 -13.50
N TRP A 19 10.51 5.33 -12.91
CA TRP A 19 9.23 5.86 -13.40
C TRP A 19 8.78 7.13 -12.68
N ASP A 20 9.67 7.81 -11.97
CA ASP A 20 9.40 9.02 -11.17
C ASP A 20 8.34 8.84 -10.07
N ILE A 21 8.15 7.61 -9.59
CA ILE A 21 7.26 7.34 -8.47
C ILE A 21 8.03 7.53 -7.17
N SER A 22 7.82 8.69 -6.53
CA SER A 22 8.46 9.03 -5.25
C SER A 22 8.05 8.06 -4.14
N ILE A 23 9.04 7.36 -3.58
CA ILE A 23 8.89 6.30 -2.59
C ILE A 23 10.02 6.35 -1.55
N ARG A 24 9.65 6.06 -0.29
CA ARG A 24 10.58 5.74 0.81
C ARG A 24 10.33 4.32 1.31
N GLN A 25 11.33 3.65 1.88
CA GLN A 25 11.23 2.28 2.37
C GLN A 25 11.53 2.22 3.88
N ILE A 26 10.74 1.45 4.61
CA ILE A 26 11.00 1.15 6.03
C ILE A 26 12.31 0.38 6.15
N GLY A 27 13.13 0.72 7.14
CA GLY A 27 14.44 0.12 7.37
C GLY A 27 15.57 0.66 6.47
N LEU A 28 15.25 1.55 5.52
CA LEU A 28 16.25 2.27 4.71
C LEU A 28 16.17 3.78 4.93
N GLU A 29 15.04 4.41 4.55
CA GLU A 29 14.86 5.86 4.67
C GLU A 29 13.87 6.27 5.77
N LEU A 30 13.15 5.31 6.35
CA LEU A 30 12.12 5.52 7.36
C LEU A 30 12.19 4.45 8.45
N GLY A 31 11.88 4.85 9.69
CA GLY A 31 11.80 3.90 10.81
C GLY A 31 13.11 3.14 11.04
N ARG A 32 12.98 1.87 11.42
CA ARG A 32 14.11 0.94 11.59
C ARG A 32 13.81 -0.40 10.91
N LYS A 33 14.85 -1.18 10.65
CA LYS A 33 14.72 -2.53 10.10
C LYS A 33 14.18 -3.50 11.16
N GLY A 34 13.37 -4.48 10.76
CA GLY A 34 12.80 -5.50 11.64
C GLY A 34 11.72 -4.99 12.58
N MET A 35 10.96 -3.96 12.18
CA MET A 35 9.78 -3.53 12.92
C MET A 35 8.69 -4.60 12.86
N ALA A 36 8.14 -4.98 14.00
CA ALA A 36 7.06 -5.95 14.05
C ALA A 36 5.73 -5.37 13.52
N ASP A 37 4.79 -6.22 13.13
CA ASP A 37 3.46 -5.83 12.63
C ASP A 37 2.75 -4.84 13.59
N GLU A 38 2.89 -5.07 14.90
CA GLU A 38 2.35 -4.24 15.98
C GLU A 38 2.94 -2.82 16.02
N GLU A 39 4.14 -2.63 15.47
CA GLU A 39 4.83 -1.34 15.43
C GLU A 39 4.60 -0.57 14.13
N ILE A 40 4.32 -1.29 13.03
CA ILE A 40 4.12 -0.68 11.72
C ILE A 40 2.94 0.30 11.75
N LEU A 41 1.78 -0.11 12.26
CA LEU A 41 0.59 0.75 12.23
C LEU A 41 0.75 2.02 13.09
N PRO A 42 1.21 1.94 14.36
CA PRO A 42 1.54 3.14 15.14
C PRO A 42 2.57 4.02 14.44
N PHE A 43 3.61 3.43 13.84
CA PHE A 43 4.61 4.19 13.09
C PHE A 43 4.00 4.95 11.91
N LEU A 44 3.10 4.34 11.13
CA LEU A 44 2.41 5.02 10.04
C LEU A 44 1.60 6.23 10.53
N LEU A 45 1.09 6.22 11.76
CA LEU A 45 0.38 7.37 12.37
C LEU A 45 1.31 8.54 12.70
N THR A 46 2.62 8.32 12.80
CA THR A 46 3.60 9.41 12.96
C THR A 46 3.86 10.16 11.65
N LEU A 47 3.54 9.54 10.51
CA LEU A 47 3.79 10.10 9.19
C LEU A 47 2.59 10.92 8.70
N SER A 48 2.86 11.89 7.81
CA SER A 48 1.81 12.70 7.20
C SER A 48 1.08 11.94 6.08
N ARG A 49 -0.04 11.31 6.45
CA ARG A 49 -1.01 10.65 5.55
C ARG A 49 -0.35 9.65 4.58
N PRO A 50 0.43 8.66 5.06
CA PRO A 50 1.15 7.74 4.18
C PRO A 50 0.20 6.80 3.41
N THR A 51 0.59 6.43 2.19
CA THR A 51 0.12 5.21 1.51
C THR A 51 1.21 4.16 1.68
N PHE A 52 0.95 3.14 2.49
CA PHE A 52 1.89 2.07 2.79
C PHE A 52 1.63 0.87 1.85
N PHE A 53 2.70 0.27 1.34
CA PHE A 53 2.65 -0.88 0.44
C PHE A 53 3.40 -2.04 1.06
N THR A 54 2.69 -3.14 1.30
CA THR A 54 3.25 -4.38 1.86
C THR A 54 2.81 -5.58 1.04
N ARG A 55 3.53 -6.69 1.17
CA ARG A 55 3.10 -8.01 0.66
C ARG A 55 2.54 -8.90 1.78
N ASP A 56 2.55 -8.44 3.02
CA ASP A 56 1.99 -9.20 4.12
C ASP A 56 0.46 -9.18 4.07
N LEU A 57 -0.12 -10.38 3.96
CA LEU A 57 -1.57 -10.59 3.85
C LEU A 57 -2.30 -10.46 5.20
N ARG A 58 -1.57 -10.45 6.32
CA ARG A 58 -2.14 -10.30 7.68
C ARG A 58 -2.80 -8.95 7.90
N PHE A 59 -2.43 -7.94 7.12
CA PHE A 59 -3.04 -6.61 7.19
C PHE A 59 -4.43 -6.50 6.54
N ALA A 60 -5.04 -7.61 6.11
CA ALA A 60 -6.34 -7.59 5.43
C ALA A 60 -7.52 -7.42 6.40
N GLY A 61 -8.45 -6.52 6.04
CA GLY A 61 -9.75 -6.36 6.70
C GLY A 61 -10.09 -4.92 7.11
N SER A 62 -11.34 -4.71 7.54
CA SER A 62 -11.87 -3.39 7.92
C SER A 62 -11.31 -2.89 9.26
N GLN A 63 -10.91 -3.80 10.16
CA GLN A 63 -10.41 -3.49 11.51
C GLN A 63 -9.10 -2.69 11.53
N ILE A 64 -8.37 -2.67 10.40
CA ILE A 64 -7.10 -1.96 10.24
C ILE A 64 -7.29 -0.68 9.39
N CYS A 65 -8.52 -0.36 8.99
CA CYS A 65 -8.78 0.92 8.32
C CYS A 65 -8.57 2.08 9.29
N HIS A 66 -7.87 3.14 8.83
CA HIS A 66 -7.68 4.34 9.63
C HIS A 66 -7.62 5.59 8.77
N ALA A 67 -8.29 6.67 9.20
CA ALA A 67 -8.42 7.91 8.42
C ALA A 67 -7.08 8.59 8.05
N ARG A 68 -6.03 8.33 8.84
CA ARG A 68 -4.71 8.95 8.69
C ARG A 68 -3.73 8.17 7.80
N TYR A 69 -4.09 7.02 7.25
CA TYR A 69 -3.24 6.30 6.30
C TYR A 69 -4.07 5.53 5.27
N CYS A 70 -3.37 4.92 4.31
CA CYS A 70 -3.90 3.88 3.45
C CYS A 70 -2.93 2.71 3.44
N LEU A 71 -3.46 1.47 3.51
CA LEU A 71 -2.68 0.25 3.39
C LEU A 71 -2.97 -0.42 2.05
N ILE A 72 -1.92 -0.75 1.32
CA ILE A 72 -1.97 -1.48 0.06
C ILE A 72 -1.30 -2.83 0.27
N ILE A 73 -2.10 -3.90 0.16
CA ILE A 73 -1.64 -5.28 0.30
C ILE A 73 -1.45 -5.85 -1.11
N LEU A 74 -0.20 -6.07 -1.49
CA LEU A 74 0.21 -6.54 -2.80
C LEU A 74 0.20 -8.07 -2.84
N ALA A 75 -0.96 -8.66 -3.12
CA ALA A 75 -1.14 -10.09 -3.33
C ALA A 75 -0.70 -10.51 -4.75
N VAL A 76 0.55 -10.19 -5.09
CA VAL A 76 1.19 -10.42 -6.39
C VAL A 76 2.60 -10.98 -6.20
N GLY A 77 3.21 -11.45 -7.29
CA GLY A 77 4.59 -11.92 -7.29
C GLY A 77 5.57 -10.83 -6.87
N GLN A 78 6.66 -11.22 -6.21
CA GLN A 78 7.65 -10.27 -5.67
C GLN A 78 8.31 -9.40 -6.74
N TYR A 79 8.39 -9.89 -7.97
CA TYR A 79 8.94 -9.18 -9.13
C TYR A 79 7.90 -8.34 -9.89
N GLU A 80 6.62 -8.38 -9.48
CA GLU A 80 5.52 -7.65 -10.11
C GLU A 80 5.10 -6.41 -9.31
N VAL A 81 5.67 -6.22 -8.10
CA VAL A 81 5.31 -5.16 -7.15
C VAL A 81 5.31 -3.79 -7.82
N ALA A 82 6.38 -3.43 -8.51
CA ALA A 82 6.50 -2.11 -9.13
C ALA A 82 5.37 -1.87 -10.12
N HIS A 83 5.09 -2.85 -10.97
CA HIS A 83 4.04 -2.77 -11.98
C HIS A 83 2.66 -2.53 -11.33
N PHE A 84 2.31 -3.30 -10.30
CA PHE A 84 1.02 -3.18 -9.63
C PHE A 84 0.89 -1.92 -8.78
N VAL A 85 1.97 -1.45 -8.15
CA VAL A 85 2.00 -0.14 -7.47
C VAL A 85 1.70 0.97 -8.47
N ARG A 86 2.38 0.99 -9.63
CA ARG A 86 2.13 1.97 -10.69
C ARG A 86 0.70 1.89 -11.22
N ARG A 87 0.21 0.68 -11.47
CA ARG A 87 -1.17 0.44 -11.97
C ARG A 87 -2.21 0.98 -10.99
N LEU A 88 -2.05 0.69 -9.69
CA LEU A 88 -2.94 1.21 -8.64
C LEU A 88 -2.89 2.74 -8.55
N LEU A 89 -1.69 3.34 -8.55
CA LEU A 89 -1.52 4.78 -8.46
C LEU A 89 -2.10 5.53 -9.68
N ARG A 90 -2.35 4.84 -10.79
CA ARG A 90 -3.03 5.37 -11.98
C ARG A 90 -4.53 5.05 -12.02
N HIS A 91 -5.00 4.14 -11.18
CA HIS A 91 -6.40 3.72 -11.15
C HIS A 91 -7.31 4.90 -10.78
N ALA A 92 -8.37 5.17 -11.55
CA ALA A 92 -9.22 6.36 -11.36
C ALA A 92 -9.82 6.46 -9.94
N ALA A 93 -10.15 5.33 -9.33
CA ALA A 93 -10.65 5.26 -7.95
C ALA A 93 -9.59 5.56 -6.87
N PHE A 94 -8.29 5.53 -7.19
CA PHE A 94 -7.18 5.61 -6.21
C PHE A 94 -6.01 6.51 -6.64
N ASN A 95 -6.15 7.26 -7.73
CA ASN A 95 -5.08 8.04 -8.34
C ASN A 95 -4.63 9.29 -7.55
N SER A 96 -5.33 9.64 -6.48
CA SER A 96 -4.92 10.71 -5.56
C SER A 96 -4.79 10.20 -4.12
N GLN A 97 -3.96 10.87 -3.33
CA GLN A 97 -3.82 10.54 -1.91
C GLN A 97 -5.17 10.60 -1.19
N ALA A 98 -5.98 11.65 -1.46
CA ALA A 98 -7.29 11.82 -0.85
C ALA A 98 -8.22 10.62 -1.10
N LYS A 99 -8.26 10.10 -2.33
CA LYS A 99 -9.08 8.94 -2.70
C LYS A 99 -8.65 7.63 -2.01
N ARG A 100 -7.37 7.54 -1.63
CA ARG A 100 -6.78 6.37 -0.96
C ARG A 100 -6.99 6.36 0.55
N MET A 101 -6.98 7.53 1.21
CA MET A 101 -6.99 7.59 2.68
C MET A 101 -8.19 6.89 3.30
N GLY A 102 -7.98 6.25 4.46
CA GLY A 102 -9.02 5.52 5.16
C GLY A 102 -9.37 4.18 4.53
N ALA A 103 -8.56 3.68 3.59
CA ALA A 103 -8.78 2.40 2.92
C ALA A 103 -7.64 1.41 3.16
N VAL A 104 -8.03 0.14 3.28
CA VAL A 104 -7.16 -1.02 3.07
C VAL A 104 -7.52 -1.59 1.70
N ILE A 105 -6.54 -1.78 0.83
CA ILE A 105 -6.74 -2.22 -0.55
C ILE A 105 -5.86 -3.43 -0.80
N ARG A 106 -6.47 -4.60 -0.99
CA ARG A 106 -5.77 -5.79 -1.46
C ARG A 106 -5.76 -5.80 -2.99
N VAL A 107 -4.56 -5.71 -3.54
CA VAL A 107 -4.26 -5.69 -4.97
C VAL A 107 -3.96 -7.11 -5.42
N MET A 108 -4.78 -7.64 -6.33
CA MET A 108 -4.60 -8.94 -6.96
C MET A 108 -4.42 -8.76 -8.48
N PRO A 109 -3.89 -9.77 -9.21
CA PRO A 109 -3.66 -9.65 -10.65
C PRO A 109 -4.91 -9.24 -11.45
N THR A 110 -6.07 -9.78 -11.07
CA THR A 110 -7.33 -9.61 -11.80
C THR A 110 -8.27 -8.56 -11.21
N ARG A 111 -8.10 -8.16 -9.94
CA ARG A 111 -9.03 -7.25 -9.26
C ARG A 111 -8.41 -6.60 -8.02
N LEU A 112 -9.15 -5.66 -7.45
CA LEU A 112 -8.91 -5.05 -6.14
C LEU A 112 -10.03 -5.46 -5.18
N ALA A 113 -9.67 -5.78 -3.94
CA ALA A 113 -10.60 -5.87 -2.81
C ALA A 113 -10.33 -4.70 -1.87
N VAL A 114 -11.38 -3.97 -1.49
CA VAL A 114 -11.27 -2.69 -0.81
C VAL A 114 -12.12 -2.70 0.44
N TRP A 115 -11.51 -2.40 1.58
CA TRP A 115 -12.19 -2.08 2.82
C TRP A 115 -12.03 -0.59 3.09
N ARG A 116 -13.10 0.05 3.58
CA ARG A 116 -13.09 1.47 3.95
C ARG A 116 -13.48 1.63 5.40
N LEU A 117 -12.95 2.67 6.01
CA LEU A 117 -13.36 3.11 7.33
C LEU A 117 -14.89 3.26 7.40
N HIS A 118 -15.49 2.73 8.47
CA HIS A 118 -16.95 2.72 8.70
C HIS A 118 -17.75 1.82 7.74
N THR A 119 -17.10 0.87 7.06
CA THR A 119 -17.79 -0.12 6.23
C THR A 119 -17.19 -1.50 6.47
N ASP A 120 -18.00 -2.43 6.94
CA ASP A 120 -17.56 -3.82 7.16
C ASP A 120 -17.60 -4.68 5.89
N GLN A 121 -18.14 -4.13 4.78
CA GLN A 121 -18.24 -4.83 3.51
C GLN A 121 -16.97 -4.66 2.67
N GLU A 122 -16.48 -5.78 2.11
CA GLU A 122 -15.47 -5.78 1.05
C GLU A 122 -16.10 -5.28 -0.26
N ILE A 123 -15.55 -4.21 -0.84
CA ILE A 123 -15.92 -3.71 -2.16
C ILE A 123 -14.95 -4.27 -3.19
N ARG A 124 -15.49 -4.86 -4.26
CA ARG A 124 -14.69 -5.35 -5.39
C ARG A 124 -14.59 -4.27 -6.46
N VAL A 125 -13.37 -3.99 -6.91
CA VAL A 125 -13.10 -3.04 -7.99
C VAL A 125 -12.26 -3.74 -9.06
N SER A 126 -12.72 -3.70 -10.30
CA SER A 126 -11.97 -4.26 -11.43
C SER A 126 -10.86 -3.32 -11.86
N TRP A 127 -9.83 -3.87 -12.49
CA TRP A 127 -8.91 -3.03 -13.22
C TRP A 127 -9.60 -2.43 -14.45
N PRO A 128 -9.21 -1.22 -14.89
CA PRO A 128 -9.65 -0.71 -16.18
C PRO A 128 -9.10 -1.63 -17.29
N ASP A 129 -9.91 -1.78 -18.34
CA ASP A 129 -9.53 -2.45 -19.60
C ASP A 129 -8.34 -1.76 -20.28
#